data_AF-A0A9C9X330-F1
#
_entry.id   AF-A0A9C9X330-F1
#
_cell.length_a   1.000
_cell.length_b   1.000
_cell.length_c   1.000
_cell.angle_alpha   90.00
_cell.angle_beta   90.00
_cell.angle_gamma   90.00
#
_symmetry.space_group_name_H-M   'P 1'
#
loop_
_entity.id
_entity.type
_entity.pdbx_description
1 polymer ?
#
loop_
_entity_poly.entity_id
_entity_poly.type
_entity_poly.pdbx_seq_one_letter_code
_entity_poly.pdbx_strand_id
1 'polypeptide(L)'
;MHNADVEINGVKLREYSDARGVYYYPDRNFRVHSGEVYRIEVRAGSQEAFSETTVPPVFHFVAVGVADSDTVQYVPGSSWFSNEFFRFEWYGYTGSRIYRIISLADSATPENFIEDDRTEANVFKGDKENRKNPSIWWAAENFAPINWMFFNWTGWHSIIVSAMDENYYNYRNGLIAGEQSGQNFNSVVTNGYGLFCSSASDTLRIYLVE
;
A
#
# COMPACT_ATOMS: atom_id res chain seq x y z
N MET A 1 -10.09 -14.07 -22.30
CA MET A 1 -9.75 -15.48 -22.64
C MET A 1 -10.57 -16.39 -21.75
N HIS A 2 -11.15 -17.46 -22.28
CA HIS A 2 -11.88 -18.48 -21.51
C HIS A 2 -11.11 -19.79 -21.58
N ASN A 3 -11.20 -20.63 -20.54
CA ASN A 3 -10.45 -21.89 -20.45
C ASN A 3 -8.92 -21.71 -20.55
N ALA A 4 -8.40 -20.59 -20.05
CA ALA A 4 -6.95 -20.47 -19.90
C ALA A 4 -6.52 -21.37 -18.73
N ASP A 5 -5.39 -22.03 -18.88
CA ASP A 5 -4.71 -22.67 -17.77
C ASP A 5 -3.97 -21.60 -16.98
N VAL A 6 -4.37 -21.38 -15.73
CA VAL A 6 -3.77 -20.36 -14.86
C VAL A 6 -3.21 -21.04 -13.64
N GLU A 7 -1.91 -20.84 -13.40
CA GLU A 7 -1.18 -21.47 -12.31
C GLU A 7 -0.41 -20.43 -11.51
N ILE A 8 -0.32 -20.62 -10.19
CA ILE A 8 0.61 -19.89 -9.31
C ILE A 8 1.55 -20.90 -8.63
N ASN A 9 2.86 -20.79 -8.87
CA ASN A 9 3.86 -21.78 -8.42
C ASN A 9 3.47 -23.24 -8.77
N GLY A 10 2.97 -23.45 -10.00
CA GLY A 10 2.51 -24.76 -10.48
C GLY A 10 1.18 -25.23 -9.89
N VAL A 11 0.52 -24.40 -9.07
CA VAL A 11 -0.79 -24.72 -8.51
C VAL A 11 -1.90 -24.09 -9.34
N LYS A 12 -2.81 -24.93 -9.83
CA LYS A 12 -3.89 -24.52 -10.73
C LYS A 12 -4.97 -23.70 -10.03
N LEU A 13 -5.28 -22.52 -10.58
CA LEU A 13 -6.40 -21.68 -10.17
C LEU A 13 -7.70 -22.14 -10.84
N ARG A 14 -8.83 -21.74 -10.25
CA ARG A 14 -10.18 -22.03 -10.77
C ARG A 14 -10.81 -20.76 -11.32
N GLU A 15 -11.40 -20.85 -12.51
CA GLU A 15 -12.22 -19.77 -13.06
C GLU A 15 -13.53 -19.65 -12.26
N TYR A 16 -13.97 -18.42 -11.95
CA TYR A 16 -15.29 -18.17 -11.37
C TYR A 16 -16.39 -18.52 -12.40
N SER A 17 -17.44 -19.20 -11.96
CA SER A 17 -18.54 -19.62 -12.83
C SER A 17 -19.37 -18.44 -13.38
N ASP A 18 -19.43 -17.34 -12.63
CA ASP A 18 -20.20 -16.14 -12.91
C ASP A 18 -19.34 -14.96 -13.41
N ALA A 19 -18.01 -15.08 -13.33
CA ALA A 19 -17.07 -14.04 -13.76
C ALA A 19 -15.98 -14.65 -14.65
N ARG A 20 -16.26 -14.66 -15.95
CA ARG A 20 -15.34 -15.26 -16.92
C ARG A 20 -14.02 -14.49 -17.02
N GLY A 21 -12.91 -15.21 -17.13
CA GLY A 21 -11.56 -14.66 -17.12
C GLY A 21 -11.04 -14.27 -15.73
N VAL A 22 -11.85 -14.48 -14.68
CA VAL A 22 -11.45 -14.22 -13.30
C VAL A 22 -11.16 -15.56 -12.63
N TYR A 23 -9.96 -15.67 -12.06
CA TYR A 23 -9.46 -16.90 -11.48
C TYR A 23 -9.17 -16.70 -9.99
N TYR A 24 -9.41 -17.73 -9.18
CA TYR A 24 -9.10 -17.75 -7.75
C TYR A 24 -8.39 -19.04 -7.37
N TYR A 25 -7.60 -18.96 -6.30
CA TYR A 25 -7.07 -20.15 -5.67
C TYR A 25 -8.05 -20.65 -4.60
N PRO A 26 -8.59 -21.88 -4.70
CA PRO A 26 -9.66 -22.35 -3.82
C PRO A 26 -9.21 -22.70 -2.40
N ASP A 27 -7.91 -22.93 -2.18
CA ASP A 27 -7.40 -23.28 -0.86
C ASP A 27 -7.27 -22.03 0.03
N ARG A 28 -8.12 -21.97 1.06
CA ARG A 28 -8.12 -20.88 2.06
C ARG A 28 -6.99 -21.01 3.09
N ASN A 29 -6.30 -22.15 3.11
CA ASN A 29 -5.14 -22.38 3.98
C ASN A 29 -3.83 -21.97 3.32
N PHE A 30 -3.85 -21.59 2.05
CA PHE A 30 -2.67 -21.03 1.40
C PHE A 30 -2.14 -19.84 2.19
N ARG A 31 -0.81 -19.81 2.34
CA ARG A 31 -0.10 -18.73 2.99
C ARG A 31 0.94 -18.20 2.04
N VAL A 32 0.91 -16.88 1.86
CA VAL A 32 1.93 -16.12 1.16
C VAL A 32 3.00 -15.77 2.17
N HIS A 33 4.25 -16.12 1.89
CA HIS A 33 5.35 -15.95 2.82
C HIS A 33 6.27 -14.80 2.40
N SER A 34 6.64 -13.95 3.35
CA SER A 34 7.58 -12.86 3.16
C SER A 34 8.92 -13.37 2.62
N GLY A 35 9.47 -12.71 1.60
CA GLY A 35 10.73 -13.07 0.95
C GLY A 35 10.63 -14.19 -0.08
N GLU A 36 9.50 -14.89 -0.18
CA GLU A 36 9.32 -15.94 -1.19
C GLU A 36 8.98 -15.34 -2.56
N VAL A 37 9.39 -16.07 -3.60
CA VAL A 37 9.06 -15.75 -4.99
C VAL A 37 7.81 -16.52 -5.41
N TYR A 38 6.86 -15.81 -5.99
CA TYR A 38 5.68 -16.39 -6.61
C TYR A 38 5.71 -16.12 -8.11
N ARG A 39 5.38 -17.14 -8.89
CA ARG A 39 5.29 -17.09 -10.34
C ARG A 39 3.86 -17.37 -10.75
N ILE A 40 3.27 -16.49 -11.54
CA ILE A 40 2.00 -16.73 -12.22
C ILE A 40 2.27 -17.10 -13.67
N GLU A 41 1.57 -18.13 -14.16
CA GLU A 41 1.63 -18.57 -15.56
C GLU A 41 0.21 -18.66 -16.11
N VAL A 42 0.02 -18.18 -17.34
CA VAL A 42 -1.25 -18.19 -18.05
C VAL A 42 -1.01 -18.80 -19.44
N ARG A 43 -1.69 -19.90 -19.74
CA ARG A 43 -1.62 -20.59 -21.04
C ARG A 43 -2.99 -20.63 -21.69
N ALA A 44 -3.10 -20.17 -22.93
CA ALA A 44 -4.34 -20.18 -23.70
C ALA A 44 -4.07 -20.57 -25.16
N GLY A 45 -4.42 -21.80 -25.54
CA GLY A 45 -4.07 -22.34 -26.84
C GLY A 45 -2.54 -22.44 -27.01
N SER A 46 -2.00 -21.75 -28.01
CA SER A 46 -0.55 -21.66 -28.25
C SER A 46 0.12 -20.45 -27.60
N GLN A 47 -0.64 -19.64 -26.85
CA GLN A 47 -0.12 -18.45 -26.18
C GLN A 47 0.21 -18.76 -24.73
N GLU A 48 1.31 -18.20 -24.25
CA GLU A 48 1.75 -18.29 -22.86
C GLU A 48 2.27 -16.93 -22.41
N ALA A 49 1.89 -16.53 -21.19
CA ALA A 49 2.43 -15.38 -20.50
C ALA A 49 2.76 -15.75 -19.05
N PHE A 50 3.78 -15.12 -18.49
CA PHE A 50 4.15 -15.34 -17.10
C PHE A 50 4.74 -14.10 -16.44
N SER A 51 4.73 -14.08 -15.12
CA SER A 51 5.37 -13.04 -14.32
C SER A 51 5.78 -13.60 -12.96
N GLU A 52 6.78 -13.00 -12.34
CA GLU A 52 7.28 -13.35 -11.01
C GLU A 52 7.25 -12.14 -10.11
N THR A 53 6.89 -12.34 -8.85
CA THR A 53 6.92 -11.33 -7.78
C THR A 53 7.65 -11.90 -6.57
N THR A 54 8.39 -11.05 -5.86
CA THR A 54 8.97 -11.39 -4.55
C THR A 54 8.18 -10.69 -3.47
N VAL A 55 7.68 -11.45 -2.50
CA VAL A 55 6.91 -10.87 -1.39
C VAL A 55 7.81 -9.97 -0.54
N PRO A 56 7.44 -8.69 -0.34
CA PRO A 56 8.17 -7.79 0.54
C PRO A 56 8.45 -8.40 1.92
N PRO A 57 9.61 -8.09 2.54
CA PRO A 57 9.86 -8.48 3.91
C PRO A 57 8.85 -7.84 4.84
N VAL A 58 8.60 -8.51 5.97
CA VAL A 58 7.79 -7.96 7.06
C VAL A 58 8.42 -6.65 7.54
N PHE A 59 7.55 -5.69 7.86
CA PHE A 59 7.91 -4.43 8.49
C PHE A 59 7.31 -4.38 9.90
N HIS A 60 7.70 -3.38 10.68
CA HIS A 60 7.17 -3.21 12.03
C HIS A 60 6.86 -1.75 12.34
N PHE A 61 5.91 -1.57 13.27
CA PHE A 61 5.64 -0.29 13.90
C PHE A 61 6.39 -0.20 15.24
N VAL A 62 7.09 0.90 15.46
CA VAL A 62 7.74 1.22 16.73
C VAL A 62 6.96 2.36 17.38
N ALA A 63 6.47 2.17 18.60
CA ALA A 63 5.87 3.27 19.37
C ALA A 63 6.96 4.25 19.81
N VAL A 64 6.70 5.56 19.65
CA VAL A 64 7.65 6.62 19.98
C VAL A 64 6.95 7.62 20.90
N GLY A 65 7.33 7.62 22.17
CA GLY A 65 6.78 8.57 23.16
C GLY A 65 5.31 8.37 23.50
N VAL A 66 4.71 7.25 23.09
CA VAL A 66 3.35 6.84 23.48
C VAL A 66 3.49 5.78 24.57
N ALA A 67 3.03 6.07 25.79
CA ALA A 67 2.86 5.04 26.83
C ALA A 67 1.84 4.01 26.31
N ASP A 68 1.92 2.74 26.72
CA ASP A 68 1.21 1.55 26.20
C ASP A 68 -0.31 1.64 25.85
N SER A 69 -0.96 2.79 26.01
CA SER A 69 -2.24 3.13 25.40
C SER A 69 -2.15 3.39 23.89
N ASP A 70 -3.22 3.06 23.19
CA ASP A 70 -3.49 3.42 21.79
C ASP A 70 -3.91 4.90 21.61
N THR A 71 -3.99 5.67 22.69
CA THR A 71 -4.40 7.08 22.67
C THR A 71 -3.20 8.00 22.49
N VAL A 72 -3.27 8.89 21.51
CA VAL A 72 -2.20 9.84 21.17
C VAL A 72 -2.75 11.26 21.08
N GLN A 73 -1.96 12.23 21.56
CA GLN A 73 -2.29 13.65 21.44
C GLN A 73 -1.87 14.15 20.05
N TYR A 74 -2.74 14.84 19.34
CA TYR A 74 -2.39 15.56 18.13
C TYR A 74 -1.39 16.67 18.48
N VAL A 75 -0.18 16.57 17.92
CA VAL A 75 0.85 17.59 18.08
C VAL A 75 1.13 18.18 16.70
N PRO A 76 0.70 19.42 16.42
CA PRO A 76 0.96 20.06 15.14
C PRO A 76 2.47 20.13 14.86
N GLY A 77 2.91 19.65 13.69
CA GLY A 77 4.32 19.68 13.28
C GLY A 77 4.58 20.68 12.16
N SER A 78 5.83 20.75 11.71
CA SER A 78 6.30 21.69 10.68
C SER A 78 6.95 21.00 9.46
N SER A 79 7.18 19.69 9.54
CA SER A 79 7.81 18.92 8.47
C SER A 79 7.50 17.42 8.56
N TRP A 80 7.96 16.66 7.55
CA TRP A 80 8.00 15.19 7.56
C TRP A 80 8.69 14.63 8.81
N PHE A 81 9.75 15.26 9.30
CA PHE A 81 10.53 14.79 10.46
C PHE A 81 10.05 15.38 11.81
N SER A 82 8.82 15.90 11.88
CA SER A 82 8.23 16.33 13.15
C SER A 82 8.04 15.14 14.08
N ASN A 83 7.89 15.42 15.38
CA ASN A 83 7.61 14.41 16.41
C ASN A 83 6.58 13.40 15.93
N GLU A 84 6.95 12.12 16.00
CA GLU A 84 6.14 10.99 15.57
C GLU A 84 5.51 10.30 16.76
N PHE A 85 4.32 9.73 16.56
CA PHE A 85 3.66 8.88 17.54
C PHE A 85 4.17 7.44 17.41
N PHE A 86 4.35 7.03 16.16
CA PHE A 86 4.87 5.73 15.79
C PHE A 86 5.83 5.90 14.63
N ARG A 87 6.72 4.94 14.45
CA ARG A 87 7.56 4.86 13.28
C ARG A 87 7.29 3.55 12.57
N PHE A 88 6.98 3.63 11.29
CA PHE A 88 7.05 2.49 10.39
C PHE A 88 8.52 2.26 10.01
N GLU A 89 9.01 1.03 10.16
CA GLU A 89 10.37 0.64 9.79
C GLU A 89 10.33 -0.60 8.89
N TRP A 90 10.95 -0.48 7.71
CA TRP A 90 10.99 -1.50 6.68
C TRP A 90 12.40 -1.62 6.11
N TYR A 91 13.26 -2.21 6.93
CA TYR A 91 14.63 -2.52 6.57
C TYR A 91 14.74 -3.87 5.86
N GLY A 92 15.84 -4.07 5.14
CA GLY A 92 16.17 -5.37 4.54
C GLY A 92 15.53 -5.65 3.18
N TYR A 93 14.62 -4.80 2.69
CA TYR A 93 14.19 -4.88 1.30
C TYR A 93 15.25 -4.28 0.36
N THR A 94 15.68 -5.08 -0.63
CA THR A 94 16.71 -4.70 -1.61
C THR A 94 16.11 -4.20 -2.93
N GLY A 95 14.83 -4.47 -3.17
CA GLY A 95 14.10 -3.91 -4.31
C GLY A 95 13.67 -2.46 -4.08
N SER A 96 12.81 -1.97 -4.96
CA SER A 96 12.32 -0.59 -4.89
C SER A 96 11.38 -0.36 -3.70
N ARG A 97 11.82 0.44 -2.73
CA ARG A 97 11.16 0.62 -1.42
C ARG A 97 10.01 1.61 -1.48
N ILE A 98 8.92 1.24 -2.15
CA ILE A 98 7.71 2.05 -2.18
C ILE A 98 6.65 1.45 -1.26
N TYR A 99 6.05 2.31 -0.46
CA TYR A 99 4.89 1.95 0.35
C TYR A 99 3.88 3.08 0.32
N ARG A 100 2.63 2.71 0.62
CA ARG A 100 1.58 3.69 0.90
C ARG A 100 1.21 3.63 2.37
N ILE A 101 0.94 4.80 2.94
CA ILE A 101 0.35 4.95 4.26
C ILE A 101 -1.07 5.47 4.05
N ILE A 102 -2.04 4.76 4.58
CA ILE A 102 -3.45 5.11 4.54
C ILE A 102 -3.88 5.42 5.97
N SER A 103 -4.30 6.65 6.21
CA SER A 103 -4.94 7.05 7.45
C SER A 103 -6.44 7.10 7.22
N LEU A 104 -7.14 6.13 7.80
CA LEU A 104 -8.59 5.99 7.71
C LEU A 104 -9.21 6.33 9.06
N ALA A 105 -9.87 7.48 9.14
CA ALA A 105 -10.70 7.85 10.28
C ALA A 105 -12.01 7.04 10.26
N ASP A 106 -12.45 6.55 11.41
CA ASP A 106 -13.76 5.89 11.53
C ASP A 106 -14.92 6.85 11.30
N SER A 107 -14.74 8.10 11.73
CA SER A 107 -15.68 9.19 11.56
C SER A 107 -14.92 10.38 10.98
N ALA A 108 -15.43 10.94 9.88
CA ALA A 108 -14.87 12.12 9.22
C ALA A 108 -15.99 13.14 9.05
N THR A 109 -16.25 13.92 10.10
CA THR A 109 -17.30 14.93 10.13
C THR A 109 -16.71 16.31 10.40
N PRO A 110 -17.46 17.41 10.19
CA PRO A 110 -17.00 18.74 10.55
C PRO A 110 -16.68 18.89 12.05
N GLU A 111 -17.38 18.16 12.92
CA GLU A 111 -17.25 18.30 14.38
C GLU A 111 -15.95 17.71 14.93
N ASN A 112 -15.36 16.72 14.24
CA ASN A 112 -14.09 16.12 14.62
C ASN A 112 -12.96 16.45 13.65
N PHE A 113 -13.15 17.43 12.76
CA PHE A 113 -12.11 17.89 11.85
C PHE A 113 -11.04 18.68 12.63
N ILE A 114 -9.77 18.40 12.35
CA ILE A 114 -8.63 19.09 12.97
C ILE A 114 -8.41 20.42 12.26
N GLU A 115 -8.74 21.50 12.94
CA GLU A 115 -8.54 22.87 12.45
C GLU A 115 -7.06 23.27 12.59
N ASP A 116 -6.31 23.06 11.50
CA ASP A 116 -4.89 23.44 11.40
C ASP A 116 -4.70 24.32 10.14
N ASP A 117 -4.70 25.64 10.37
CA ASP A 117 -4.64 26.70 9.36
C ASP A 117 -3.21 27.21 9.09
N ARG A 118 -2.22 26.60 9.74
CA ARG A 118 -0.80 26.93 9.57
C ARG A 118 -0.36 26.67 8.14
N THR A 119 0.61 27.45 7.66
CA THR A 119 1.16 27.30 6.30
C THR A 119 1.70 25.88 6.07
N GLU A 120 2.36 25.29 7.06
CA GLU A 120 2.89 23.94 7.00
C GLU A 120 1.78 22.90 6.81
N ALA A 121 0.64 23.06 7.49
CA ALA A 121 -0.49 22.16 7.32
C ALA A 121 -1.05 22.22 5.90
N ASN A 122 -1.14 23.41 5.31
CA ASN A 122 -1.57 23.54 3.91
C ASN A 122 -0.53 22.98 2.92
N VAL A 123 0.76 23.15 3.20
CA VAL A 123 1.83 22.58 2.36
C VAL A 123 1.81 21.05 2.37
N PHE A 124 1.64 20.42 3.53
CA PHE A 124 1.68 18.96 3.63
C PHE A 124 0.31 18.31 3.38
N LYS A 125 -0.78 18.83 3.98
CA LYS A 125 -2.11 18.21 3.91
C LYS A 125 -2.96 18.74 2.75
N GLY A 126 -2.57 19.84 2.13
CA GLY A 126 -3.36 20.57 1.14
C GLY A 126 -4.47 21.42 1.77
N ASP A 127 -5.20 22.12 0.90
CA ASP A 127 -6.33 22.96 1.29
C ASP A 127 -7.38 22.12 2.04
N LYS A 128 -8.00 22.72 3.05
CA LYS A 128 -8.98 22.08 3.94
C LYS A 128 -10.09 21.36 3.17
N GLU A 129 -10.60 21.99 2.13
CA GLU A 129 -11.71 21.50 1.30
C GLU A 129 -11.33 20.28 0.46
N ASN A 130 -10.02 20.06 0.25
CA ASN A 130 -9.49 18.97 -0.55
C ASN A 130 -9.02 17.78 0.30
N ARG A 131 -9.00 17.91 1.63
CA ARG A 131 -8.61 16.84 2.56
C ARG A 131 -9.67 15.73 2.57
N LYS A 132 -9.25 14.47 2.37
CA LYS A 132 -10.14 13.31 2.20
C LYS A 132 -9.92 12.24 3.26
N ASN A 133 -10.98 11.47 3.52
CA ASN A 133 -10.91 10.23 4.28
C ASN A 133 -11.15 9.04 3.33
N PRO A 134 -10.23 8.06 3.24
CA PRO A 134 -8.92 8.05 3.87
C PRO A 134 -7.95 9.06 3.24
N SER A 135 -6.98 9.49 4.04
CA SER A 135 -5.80 10.21 3.55
C SER A 135 -4.74 9.21 3.11
N ILE A 136 -4.17 9.40 1.93
CA ILE A 136 -3.23 8.44 1.32
C ILE A 136 -1.92 9.16 0.98
N TRP A 137 -0.83 8.60 1.48
CA TRP A 137 0.53 9.08 1.22
C TRP A 137 1.36 7.99 0.57
N TRP A 138 2.19 8.39 -0.40
CA TRP A 138 3.18 7.52 -1.01
C TRP A 138 4.56 7.97 -0.58
N ALA A 139 5.39 7.04 -0.14
CA ALA A 139 6.78 7.30 0.22
C ALA A 139 7.69 6.22 -0.36
N ALA A 140 8.94 6.61 -0.62
CA ALA A 140 9.95 5.78 -1.25
C ALA A 140 11.19 5.68 -0.34
N GLU A 141 11.03 5.14 0.87
CA GLU A 141 12.02 5.19 1.95
C GLU A 141 12.14 3.85 2.71
N ASN A 142 13.07 3.75 3.66
CA ASN A 142 13.14 2.59 4.58
C ASN A 142 12.28 2.74 5.83
N PHE A 143 11.80 3.94 6.12
CA PHE A 143 11.01 4.23 7.30
C PHE A 143 10.10 5.42 7.04
N ALA A 144 9.04 5.53 7.84
CA ALA A 144 8.17 6.71 7.87
C ALA A 144 7.81 7.06 9.32
N PRO A 145 7.99 8.32 9.73
CA PRO A 145 7.38 8.83 10.94
C PRO A 145 5.87 8.90 10.74
N ILE A 146 5.09 8.23 11.59
CA ILE A 146 3.64 8.40 11.66
C ILE A 146 3.36 9.56 12.63
N ASN A 147 3.08 10.72 12.06
CA ASN A 147 2.90 11.97 12.80
C ASN A 147 1.67 12.76 12.32
N TRP A 148 1.54 13.99 12.81
CA TRP A 148 0.46 14.94 12.55
C TRP A 148 -0.02 15.01 11.10
N MET A 149 0.85 14.82 10.10
CA MET A 149 0.50 15.05 8.70
C MET A 149 -0.49 14.04 8.11
N PHE A 150 -0.61 12.85 8.73
CA PHE A 150 -1.52 11.81 8.25
C PHE A 150 -2.95 11.99 8.78
N PHE A 151 -3.20 12.96 9.66
CA PHE A 151 -4.47 13.08 10.37
C PHE A 151 -5.18 14.38 10.02
N ASN A 152 -6.42 14.25 9.57
CA ASN A 152 -7.32 15.38 9.30
C ASN A 152 -8.52 15.41 10.27
N TRP A 153 -8.73 14.34 11.02
CA TRP A 153 -9.81 14.21 12.00
C TRP A 153 -9.26 13.67 13.32
N THR A 154 -9.93 13.97 14.43
CA THR A 154 -9.73 13.32 15.73
C THR A 154 -10.59 12.05 15.85
N GLY A 155 -10.29 11.22 16.85
CA GLY A 155 -10.96 9.96 17.13
C GLY A 155 -10.19 8.75 16.61
N TRP A 156 -10.89 7.64 16.40
CA TRP A 156 -10.30 6.38 16.00
C TRP A 156 -9.80 6.39 14.56
N HIS A 157 -8.57 5.91 14.36
CA HIS A 157 -7.92 5.77 13.06
C HIS A 157 -7.31 4.40 12.88
N SER A 158 -7.50 3.83 11.68
CA SER A 158 -6.69 2.74 11.17
C SER A 158 -5.59 3.30 10.28
N ILE A 159 -4.34 3.15 10.71
CA ILE A 159 -3.14 3.46 9.93
C ILE A 159 -2.69 2.18 9.24
N ILE A 160 -3.02 2.08 7.96
CA ILE A 160 -2.71 0.91 7.13
C ILE A 160 -1.47 1.24 6.32
N VAL A 161 -0.41 0.47 6.50
CA VAL A 161 0.76 0.55 5.64
C VAL A 161 0.73 -0.63 4.68
N SER A 162 0.90 -0.36 3.38
CA SER A 162 1.11 -1.39 2.36
C SER A 162 2.46 -1.17 1.70
N ALA A 163 3.44 -2.02 2.04
CA ALA A 163 4.73 -2.09 1.37
C ALA A 163 4.58 -2.92 0.10
N MET A 164 4.94 -2.32 -1.04
CA MET A 164 4.75 -2.92 -2.36
C MET A 164 6.06 -3.51 -2.88
N ASP A 165 5.94 -4.50 -3.75
CA ASP A 165 7.10 -5.06 -4.43
C ASP A 165 7.66 -4.15 -5.54
N GLU A 166 8.74 -4.62 -6.16
CA GLU A 166 9.39 -3.92 -7.26
C GLU A 166 8.55 -3.89 -8.55
N ASN A 167 7.72 -4.91 -8.80
CA ASN A 167 6.85 -4.92 -9.98
C ASN A 167 5.83 -3.79 -9.91
N TYR A 168 5.23 -3.54 -8.74
CA TYR A 168 4.34 -2.40 -8.54
C TYR A 168 5.07 -1.08 -8.73
N TYR A 169 6.28 -0.94 -8.19
CA TYR A 169 7.11 0.25 -8.39
C TYR A 169 7.41 0.49 -9.87
N ASN A 170 7.84 -0.53 -10.61
CA ASN A 170 8.16 -0.44 -12.03
C ASN A 170 6.93 -0.09 -12.87
N TYR A 171 5.80 -0.73 -12.57
CA TYR A 171 4.51 -0.41 -13.17
C TYR A 171 4.10 1.05 -12.92
N ARG A 172 4.32 1.56 -11.71
CA ARG A 172 4.03 2.95 -11.35
C ARG A 172 5.03 3.94 -11.95
N ASN A 173 6.31 3.63 -12.03
CA ASN A 173 7.34 4.59 -12.49
C ASN A 173 7.59 4.61 -13.98
N GLY A 174 7.10 3.61 -14.71
CA GLY A 174 6.88 3.76 -16.16
C GLY A 174 6.07 5.01 -16.52
N LEU A 175 5.36 5.62 -15.55
CA LEU A 175 4.62 6.88 -15.69
C LEU A 175 5.49 8.16 -15.65
N ILE A 176 6.68 8.15 -15.05
CA ILE A 176 7.48 9.38 -14.81
C ILE A 176 8.43 9.69 -15.98
N ALA A 177 8.74 8.71 -16.84
CA ALA A 177 9.71 8.85 -17.93
C ALA A 177 9.12 9.11 -19.35
N GLY A 178 7.84 9.46 -19.47
CA GLY A 178 7.32 10.10 -20.70
C GLY A 178 6.40 9.30 -21.62
N GLU A 179 5.79 8.19 -21.20
CA GLU A 179 4.64 7.62 -21.94
C GLU A 179 3.31 8.20 -21.42
N GLN A 180 2.86 9.28 -22.04
CA GLN A 180 1.60 9.98 -21.71
C GLN A 180 0.32 9.28 -22.23
N SER A 181 0.25 7.95 -22.26
CA SER A 181 -0.96 7.26 -22.76
C SER A 181 -1.14 5.82 -22.31
N GLY A 182 -0.93 5.53 -21.02
CA GLY A 182 -1.27 4.23 -20.46
C GLY A 182 -0.14 3.64 -19.64
N GLN A 183 -0.53 2.77 -18.71
CA GLN A 183 0.34 2.08 -17.78
C GLN A 183 1.45 1.34 -18.56
N ASN A 184 2.64 1.19 -17.98
CA ASN A 184 3.72 0.43 -18.63
C ASN A 184 3.46 -1.07 -18.44
N PHE A 185 2.44 -1.57 -19.13
CA PHE A 185 1.91 -2.93 -19.02
C PHE A 185 2.92 -4.01 -19.45
N ASN A 186 4.04 -3.61 -20.06
CA ASN A 186 4.91 -4.48 -20.86
C ASN A 186 6.20 -4.89 -20.13
N SER A 187 6.47 -4.33 -18.94
CA SER A 187 7.78 -4.50 -18.29
C SER A 187 7.82 -5.59 -17.22
N VAL A 188 6.66 -5.98 -16.68
CA VAL A 188 6.59 -6.96 -15.57
C VAL A 188 6.01 -8.32 -15.97
N VAL A 189 5.31 -8.40 -17.11
CA VAL A 189 4.74 -9.66 -17.64
C VAL A 189 5.48 -10.05 -18.91
N THR A 190 6.10 -11.22 -18.91
CA THR A 190 6.73 -11.78 -20.12
C THR A 190 5.65 -12.33 -21.05
N ASN A 191 5.74 -11.98 -22.34
CA ASN A 191 4.79 -12.39 -23.40
C ASN A 191 3.33 -11.96 -23.14
N GLY A 192 3.12 -10.91 -22.35
CA GLY A 192 1.79 -10.42 -22.02
C GLY A 192 1.78 -8.98 -21.53
N TYR A 193 0.59 -8.52 -21.16
CA TYR A 193 0.34 -7.20 -20.62
C TYR A 193 -0.32 -7.32 -19.26
N GLY A 194 0.17 -6.60 -18.25
CA GLY A 194 -0.50 -6.55 -16.97
C GLY A 194 0.42 -6.23 -15.80
N LEU A 195 -0.08 -6.50 -14.60
CA LEU A 195 0.64 -6.36 -13.35
C LEU A 195 0.42 -7.61 -12.53
N PHE A 196 1.51 -8.29 -12.18
CA PHE A 196 1.53 -9.28 -11.12
C PHE A 196 2.49 -8.79 -10.06
N CYS A 197 1.95 -8.45 -8.90
CA CYS A 197 2.71 -7.89 -7.79
C CYS A 197 2.26 -8.50 -6.48
N SER A 198 3.11 -8.38 -5.48
CA SER A 198 2.81 -8.70 -4.09
C SER A 198 3.00 -7.47 -3.20
N SER A 199 2.43 -7.56 -2.00
CA SER A 199 2.54 -6.51 -1.00
C SER A 199 2.51 -7.13 0.39
N ALA A 200 3.29 -6.59 1.33
CA ALA A 200 3.07 -6.79 2.75
C ALA A 200 2.20 -5.66 3.27
N SER A 201 1.21 -5.95 4.12
CA SER A 201 0.38 -4.92 4.74
C SER A 201 0.11 -5.24 6.19
N ASP A 202 0.06 -4.21 7.01
CA ASP A 202 -0.25 -4.28 8.43
C ASP A 202 -0.99 -2.99 8.83
N THR A 203 -1.72 -3.07 9.94
CA THR A 203 -2.58 -1.98 10.42
C THR A 203 -2.28 -1.67 11.87
N LEU A 204 -1.92 -0.43 12.12
CA LEU A 204 -1.85 0.14 13.46
C LEU A 204 -3.18 0.85 13.77
N ARG A 205 -3.72 0.64 14.96
CA ARG A 205 -4.95 1.27 15.44
C ARG A 205 -4.63 2.29 16.52
N ILE A 206 -5.11 3.52 16.37
CA ILE A 206 -4.88 4.60 17.35
C ILE A 206 -6.15 5.41 17.59
N TYR A 207 -6.26 6.01 18.77
CA TYR A 207 -7.25 7.03 19.10
C TYR A 207 -6.56 8.39 19.22
N LEU A 208 -6.86 9.31 18.31
CA LEU A 208 -6.26 10.64 18.29
C LEU A 208 -7.14 11.64 19.04
N VAL A 209 -6.57 12.31 20.03
CA VAL A 209 -7.22 13.42 20.76
C VAL A 209 -6.53 14.73 20.46
N GLU A 210 -7.25 15.85 20.57
CA GLU A 210 -6.71 17.21 20.38
C GLU A 210 -6.20 17.85 21.65
#